data_AF-L9Y5D5-F1
#
_entry.id   AF-L9Y5D5-F1
#
_cell.length_a   1.000
_cell.length_b   1.000
_cell.length_c   1.000
_cell.angle_alpha   90.00
_cell.angle_beta   90.00
_cell.angle_gamma   90.00
#
_symmetry.space_group_name_H-M   'P 1'
#
loop_
_entity.id
_entity.type
_entity.pdbx_description
1 polymer ?
#
loop_
_entity_poly.entity_id
_entity_poly.type
_entity_poly.pdbx_seq_one_letter_code
_entity_poly.pdbx_strand_id
1 'polypeptide(L)'
;MTTGRYGKAVDHDALMETVADLAARGETLLGGGVSLDTIAEHSEFERSTLAKHCRKLADRGDLERRWGVGENGPQAAYLPADGGQDR
;
A
#
# COMPACT_ATOMS: atom_id res chain seq x y z
N MET A 1 4.57 -20.28 28.98
CA MET A 1 5.42 -19.44 28.11
C MET A 1 4.53 -18.32 27.60
N THR A 2 4.71 -17.10 28.12
CA THR A 2 3.92 -15.93 27.74
C THR A 2 4.44 -15.44 26.40
N THR A 3 3.81 -15.87 25.32
CA THR A 3 4.14 -15.36 23.98
C THR A 3 3.70 -13.91 23.92
N GLY A 4 4.67 -13.01 23.99
CA GLY A 4 4.46 -11.58 23.88
C GLY A 4 3.62 -11.27 22.64
N ARG A 5 2.71 -10.32 22.84
CA ARG A 5 1.75 -9.77 21.88
C ARG A 5 2.51 -8.98 20.79
N TYR A 6 3.40 -9.63 20.05
CA TYR A 6 4.06 -9.03 18.89
C TYR A 6 3.04 -9.08 17.75
N GLY A 7 2.56 -7.89 17.38
CA GLY A 7 1.61 -7.69 16.30
C GLY A 7 2.03 -8.46 15.05
N LYS A 8 1.06 -9.08 14.39
CA LYS A 8 1.25 -9.87 13.18
C LYS A 8 2.20 -9.14 12.24
N ALA A 9 3.32 -9.78 11.91
CA ALA A 9 4.28 -9.20 10.98
C ALA A 9 3.55 -8.96 9.65
N VAL A 10 3.56 -7.72 9.18
CA VAL A 10 3.03 -7.40 7.85
C VAL A 10 3.97 -8.04 6.85
N ASP A 11 3.44 -8.99 6.11
CA ASP A 11 4.15 -9.57 4.98
C ASP A 11 4.20 -8.53 3.86
N HIS A 12 5.43 -8.14 3.50
CA HIS A 12 5.65 -7.10 2.49
C HIS A 12 5.28 -7.57 1.09
N ASP A 13 5.42 -8.86 0.80
CA ASP A 13 5.09 -9.46 -0.49
C ASP A 13 3.57 -9.45 -0.69
N ALA A 14 2.82 -9.96 0.29
CA ALA A 14 1.37 -9.96 0.28
C ALA A 14 0.79 -8.53 0.22
N LEU A 15 1.43 -7.56 0.88
CA LEU A 15 1.05 -6.15 0.79
C LEU A 15 1.24 -5.60 -0.63
N MET A 16 2.35 -5.92 -1.29
CA MET A 16 2.60 -5.50 -2.67
C MET A 16 1.63 -6.17 -3.64
N GLU A 17 1.37 -7.48 -3.49
CA GLU A 17 0.36 -8.19 -4.28
C GLU A 17 -1.02 -7.54 -4.14
N THR A 18 -1.41 -7.18 -2.91
CA THR A 18 -2.69 -6.49 -2.65
C THR A 18 -2.74 -5.14 -3.36
N VAL A 19 -1.67 -4.33 -3.27
CA VAL A 19 -1.60 -3.03 -3.95
C VAL A 19 -1.64 -3.20 -5.48
N ALA A 20 -0.97 -4.21 -6.02
CA ALA A 20 -0.96 -4.51 -7.45
C ALA A 20 -2.34 -5.01 -7.95
N ASP A 21 -3.00 -5.89 -7.21
CA ASP A 21 -4.37 -6.36 -7.53
C ASP A 21 -5.35 -5.19 -7.56
N LEU A 22 -5.35 -4.34 -6.52
CA LEU A 22 -6.23 -3.18 -6.44
C LEU A 22 -5.95 -2.18 -7.55
N ALA A 23 -4.67 -1.93 -7.86
CA ALA A 23 -4.29 -1.07 -8.98
C ALA A 23 -4.77 -1.65 -10.33
N ALA A 24 -4.59 -2.96 -10.56
CA ALA A 24 -5.01 -3.64 -11.78
C ALA A 24 -6.54 -3.66 -11.95
N ARG A 25 -7.28 -3.69 -10.85
CA ARG A 25 -8.75 -3.61 -10.82
C ARG A 25 -9.29 -2.20 -11.04
N GLY A 26 -8.40 -1.20 -11.05
CA GLY A 26 -8.78 0.21 -11.19
C GLY A 26 -9.27 0.85 -9.89
N GLU A 27 -9.09 0.19 -8.74
CA GLU A 27 -9.41 0.70 -7.38
C GLU A 27 -8.35 1.73 -6.94
N THR A 28 -8.20 2.77 -7.75
CA THR A 28 -7.20 3.83 -7.58
C THR A 28 -7.86 5.19 -7.43
N LEU A 29 -7.18 6.09 -6.74
CA LEU A 29 -7.61 7.46 -6.58
C LEU A 29 -7.48 8.26 -7.87
N LEU A 30 -8.20 9.38 -7.93
CA LEU A 30 -8.03 10.35 -9.00
C LEU A 30 -6.59 10.90 -8.97
N GLY A 31 -5.82 10.69 -10.03
CA GLY A 31 -4.37 10.99 -10.08
C GLY A 31 -3.46 9.75 -10.00
N GLY A 32 -4.04 8.57 -9.77
CA GLY A 32 -3.36 7.28 -9.78
C GLY A 32 -2.94 6.80 -8.39
N GLY A 33 -2.91 5.47 -8.26
CA GLY A 33 -2.50 4.76 -7.05
C GLY A 33 -3.61 4.41 -6.09
N VAL A 34 -3.36 3.38 -5.30
CA VAL A 34 -4.30 2.80 -4.35
C VAL A 34 -4.17 3.54 -3.02
N SER A 35 -5.30 3.93 -2.44
CA SER A 35 -5.32 4.63 -1.16
C SER A 35 -5.01 3.69 0.00
N LEU A 36 -4.47 4.21 1.10
CA LEU A 36 -4.27 3.41 2.31
C LEU A 36 -5.57 2.90 2.92
N ASP A 37 -6.67 3.62 2.70
CA ASP A 37 -8.00 3.22 3.18
C ASP A 37 -8.46 1.98 2.43
N THR A 38 -8.40 2.01 1.10
CA THR A 38 -8.70 0.87 0.23
C THR A 38 -7.83 -0.35 0.56
N ILE A 39 -6.53 -0.15 0.77
CA ILE A 39 -5.64 -1.25 1.17
C ILE A 39 -6.05 -1.81 2.54
N ALA A 40 -6.46 -0.95 3.49
CA ALA A 40 -6.92 -1.36 4.81
C ALA A 40 -8.25 -2.10 4.76
N GLU A 41 -9.17 -1.75 3.85
CA GLU A 41 -10.43 -2.48 3.66
C GLU A 41 -10.20 -3.90 3.12
N HIS A 42 -9.13 -4.08 2.34
CA HIS A 42 -8.74 -5.36 1.76
C HIS A 42 -7.67 -6.11 2.58
N SER A 43 -7.23 -5.54 3.70
CA SER A 43 -6.23 -6.13 4.59
C SER A 43 -6.78 -6.25 6.00
N GLU A 44 -6.15 -7.07 6.83
CA GLU A 44 -6.44 -7.12 8.27
C GLU A 44 -5.66 -6.08 9.08
N PHE A 45 -4.87 -5.25 8.41
CA PHE A 45 -3.98 -4.28 9.04
C PHE A 45 -4.59 -2.89 9.06
N GLU A 46 -4.42 -2.21 10.20
CA GLU A 46 -4.86 -0.83 10.34
C GLU A 46 -4.05 0.12 9.44
N ARG A 47 -4.69 1.20 8.99
CA ARG A 47 -4.11 2.25 8.16
C ARG A 47 -2.76 2.77 8.68
N SER A 48 -2.61 2.96 9.99
CA SER A 48 -1.36 3.44 10.60
C SER A 48 -0.20 2.46 10.42
N THR A 49 -0.48 1.16 10.43
CA THR A 49 0.51 0.11 10.19
C THR A 49 0.86 0.08 8.70
N LEU A 50 -0.14 0.05 7.83
CA LEU A 50 0.05 0.09 6.37
C LEU A 50 0.85 1.32 5.95
N ALA A 51 0.56 2.50 6.50
CA ALA A 51 1.30 3.72 6.19
C ALA A 51 2.81 3.61 6.45
N LYS A 52 3.22 2.95 7.53
CA LYS A 52 4.63 2.72 7.86
C LYS A 52 5.27 1.74 6.88
N HIS A 53 4.57 0.67 6.55
CA HIS A 53 5.09 -0.38 5.66
C HIS A 53 5.12 0.08 4.20
N CYS A 54 4.06 0.69 3.68
CA CYS A 54 4.04 1.29 2.34
C CYS A 54 5.10 2.38 2.18
N ARG A 55 5.32 3.22 3.21
CA ARG A 55 6.41 4.21 3.17
C ARG A 55 7.78 3.53 3.08
N LYS A 56 8.00 2.44 3.80
CA LYS A 56 9.27 1.69 3.76
C LYS A 56 9.49 1.04 2.38
N LEU A 57 8.45 0.48 1.78
CA LEU A 57 8.51 -0.07 0.43
C LEU A 57 8.77 1.04 -0.61
N ALA A 58 8.15 2.21 -0.42
CA ALA A 58 8.40 3.34 -1.30
C ALA A 58 9.82 3.89 -1.19
N ASP A 59 10.39 3.93 0.02
CA ASP A 59 11.77 4.34 0.26
C ASP A 59 12.79 3.38 -0.39
N ARG A 60 12.43 2.09 -0.50
CA ARG A 60 13.23 1.07 -1.18
C ARG A 60 13.07 1.07 -2.69
N GLY A 61 12.07 1.77 -3.22
CA GLY A 61 11.73 1.77 -4.64
C GLY A 61 10.83 0.60 -5.08
N ASP A 62 10.25 -0.16 -4.15
CA ASP A 62 9.30 -1.24 -4.44
C ASP A 62 7.87 -0.69 -4.71
N LEU A 63 7.52 0.46 -4.11
CA LEU A 63 6.26 1.17 -4.36
C LEU A 63 6.53 2.60 -4.81
N GLU A 64 5.70 3.13 -5.70
CA GLU A 64 5.68 4.56 -5.99
C GLU A 64 4.65 5.26 -5.11
N ARG A 65 5.10 6.22 -4.30
CA ARG A 65 4.18 7.07 -3.52
C ARG A 65 3.67 8.21 -4.40
N ARG A 66 2.35 8.25 -4.58
CA ARG A 66 1.61 9.29 -5.31
C ARG A 66 0.72 10.09 -4.36
N TRP A 67 0.30 11.27 -4.83
CA TRP A 67 -0.83 11.98 -4.25
C TRP A 67 -2.04 11.80 -5.16
N GLY A 68 -3.11 11.23 -4.61
CA GLY A 68 -4.39 11.11 -5.28
C GLY A 68 -5.47 11.91 -4.56
N VAL A 69 -6.62 12.09 -5.21
CA VAL A 69 -7.81 12.69 -4.60
C VAL A 69 -8.85 11.60 -4.40
N GLY A 70 -9.17 11.32 -3.13
CA GLY A 70 -10.28 10.45 -2.75
C GLY A 70 -11.52 11.25 -2.38
N GLU A 71 -12.56 10.55 -1.93
CA GLU A 71 -13.84 11.15 -1.54
C GLU A 71 -13.69 12.21 -0.42
N ASN A 72 -12.72 12.02 0.48
CA ASN A 72 -12.45 12.91 1.62
C ASN A 72 -11.40 13.98 1.30
N GLY A 73 -11.04 14.16 0.02
CA GLY A 73 -10.03 15.10 -0.43
C GLY A 73 -8.68 14.44 -0.77
N PRO A 74 -7.62 15.26 -0.87
CA PRO A 74 -6.32 14.75 -1.29
C PRO A 74 -5.76 13.82 -0.21
N GLN A 75 -5.23 12.67 -0.61
CA GLN A 75 -4.59 11.70 0.28
C GLN A 75 -3.45 10.93 -0.40
N ALA A 76 -2.61 10.30 0.42
CA ALA A 76 -1.49 9.49 -0.07
C ALA A 76 -2.00 8.20 -0.74
N ALA A 77 -1.46 7.93 -1.92
CA ALA A 77 -1.72 6.74 -2.71
C ALA A 77 -0.40 6.01 -3.00
N TYR A 78 -0.49 4.71 -3.24
CA TYR A 78 0.67 3.86 -3.57
C TYR A 78 0.37 3.04 -4.80
N LEU A 79 1.35 2.96 -5.70
CA LEU A 79 1.36 2.05 -6.84
C LEU A 79 2.50 1.06 -6.67
N PRO A 80 2.39 -0.17 -7.21
CA PRO A 80 3.59 -0.96 -7.42
C PRO A 80 4.56 -0.10 -8.25
N ALA A 81 5.80 0.02 -7.80
CA ALA A 81 6.81 0.57 -8.68
C ALA A 81 6.85 -0.38 -9.87
N ASP A 82 6.47 0.11 -11.05
CA ASP A 82 6.50 -0.65 -12.29
C ASP A 82 7.95 -1.12 -12.44
N GLY A 83 8.24 -2.35 -12.01
CA GLY A 83 9.57 -2.91 -11.98
C GLY A 83 10.09 -2.82 -13.40
N GLY A 84 11.08 -1.96 -13.60
CA GLY A 84 11.47 -1.49 -14.93
C GLY A 84 11.39 -2.59 -15.99
N GLN A 85 10.42 -2.47 -16.88
CA GLN A 85 10.63 -2.93 -18.24
C GLN A 85 11.57 -1.93 -18.89
N ASP A 86 12.87 -2.09 -18.65
CA ASP A 86 14.00 -1.79 -19.56
C ASP A 86 15.31 -1.77 -18.74
N ARG A 87 16.07 -2.87 -18.76
CA ARG A 87 17.48 -2.87 -19.20
C ARG A 87 18.08 -4.26 -19.32
#